data_AF-A0A9Q1BIX0-F1
#
_entry.id   AF-A0A9Q1BIX0-F1
#
_cell.length_a   1.000
_cell.length_b   1.000
_cell.length_c   1.000
_cell.angle_alpha   90.00
_cell.angle_beta   90.00
_cell.angle_gamma   90.00
#
_symmetry.space_group_name_H-M   'P 1'
#
loop_
_entity.id
_entity.type
_entity.pdbx_description
1 polymer ?
#
loop_
_entity_poly.entity_id
_entity_poly.type
_entity_poly.pdbx_seq_one_letter_code
_entity_poly.pdbx_strand_id
1 'polypeptide(L)'
;MGLVEDKLWEECTVKPTERCRFIHDNWGLWPHGKDSFISFMQILNNLYPNELEFTYVFDYKTITFLDVCIKRTGQGYLDTDLYVKPSFKNLYLHYDSYHNRYALDNIAYGQALRIKSICSQEKDLRRNLEILEHNLSERGTTGEKFRINDDISCNTIGVVYLINCIDCNKQYVGETGLELRSRHRGHRQEFRKRTTPLGKHFENCRDFELIVLEKVKNNCKRIRKEAEFKWIYRLNTFKPEGINIKEVKLKV
;
A
#
# COMPACT_ATOMS: atom_id res chain seq x y z
N MET A 1 -19.11 6.38 -17.06
CA MET A 1 -17.97 5.76 -17.75
C MET A 1 -18.41 4.68 -18.74
N GLY A 2 -19.42 3.84 -18.45
CA GLY A 2 -20.01 2.94 -19.47
C GLY A 2 -20.60 3.69 -20.69
N LEU A 3 -21.34 4.78 -20.45
CA LEU A 3 -21.90 5.63 -21.53
C LEU A 3 -20.85 6.28 -22.46
N VAL A 4 -19.61 6.47 -21.98
CA VAL A 4 -18.50 7.01 -22.79
C VAL A 4 -18.00 5.93 -23.74
N GLU A 5 -17.90 4.69 -23.23
CA GLU A 5 -17.47 3.51 -24.00
C GLU A 5 -18.50 3.14 -25.06
N ASP A 6 -19.80 3.23 -24.77
CA ASP A 6 -20.86 2.93 -25.74
C ASP A 6 -20.87 3.90 -26.93
N LYS A 7 -20.74 5.21 -26.68
CA LYS A 7 -20.60 6.23 -27.76
C LYS A 7 -19.34 6.06 -28.60
N LEU A 8 -18.23 5.69 -27.96
CA LEU A 8 -16.98 5.34 -28.60
C LEU A 8 -17.13 4.26 -29.66
N TRP A 9 -17.95 3.25 -29.37
CA TRP A 9 -18.14 2.11 -30.25
C TRP A 9 -19.03 2.41 -31.46
N GLU A 10 -19.84 3.46 -31.38
CA GLU A 10 -20.65 3.98 -32.50
C GLU A 10 -19.82 4.89 -33.41
N GLU A 11 -18.92 5.70 -32.87
CA GLU A 11 -18.14 6.69 -33.63
C GLU A 11 -16.86 6.13 -34.28
N CYS A 12 -16.30 5.02 -33.76
CA CYS A 12 -15.04 4.47 -34.26
C CYS A 12 -15.23 3.31 -35.25
N THR A 13 -14.69 3.46 -36.46
CA THR A 13 -14.69 2.42 -37.51
C THR A 13 -13.69 1.29 -37.24
N VAL A 14 -12.60 1.57 -36.52
CA VAL A 14 -11.54 0.62 -36.16
C VAL A 14 -11.52 0.38 -34.65
N LYS A 15 -11.35 -0.89 -34.24
CA LYS A 15 -11.50 -1.35 -32.86
C LYS A 15 -10.38 -2.32 -32.47
N PRO A 16 -9.97 -2.37 -31.19
CA PRO A 16 -9.02 -3.36 -30.73
C PRO A 16 -9.62 -4.78 -30.84
N THR A 17 -8.79 -5.77 -31.14
CA THR A 17 -9.21 -7.18 -31.23
C THR A 17 -9.50 -7.76 -29.86
N GLU A 18 -8.66 -7.42 -28.89
CA GLU A 18 -8.80 -7.82 -27.49
C GLU A 18 -8.78 -6.58 -26.62
N ARG A 19 -9.59 -6.57 -25.56
CA ARG A 19 -9.61 -5.48 -24.59
C ARG A 19 -9.92 -6.00 -23.20
N CYS A 20 -9.16 -5.53 -22.22
CA CYS A 20 -9.52 -5.66 -20.82
C CYS A 20 -9.53 -4.30 -20.15
N ARG A 21 -10.42 -4.15 -19.17
CA ARG A 21 -10.54 -2.95 -18.35
C ARG A 21 -10.50 -3.35 -16.88
N PHE A 22 -9.72 -2.59 -16.12
CA PHE A 22 -9.73 -2.66 -14.67
C PHE A 22 -9.83 -1.25 -14.08
N ILE A 23 -11.00 -0.93 -13.52
CA ILE A 23 -11.33 0.40 -12.98
C ILE A 23 -11.10 1.52 -14.02
N HIS A 24 -9.96 2.18 -13.95
CA HIS A 24 -9.54 3.29 -14.83
C HIS A 24 -8.51 2.86 -15.88
N ASP A 25 -7.85 1.72 -15.69
CA ASP A 25 -6.80 1.24 -16.59
C ASP A 25 -7.40 0.34 -17.67
N ASN A 26 -6.89 0.47 -18.89
CA ASN A 26 -7.28 -0.35 -20.03
C ASN A 26 -6.04 -0.90 -20.72
N TRP A 27 -6.16 -2.10 -21.29
CA TRP A 27 -5.21 -2.61 -22.27
C TRP A 27 -5.96 -3.29 -23.41
N GLY A 28 -5.32 -3.39 -24.56
CA GLY A 28 -5.86 -4.14 -25.68
C GLY A 28 -4.88 -4.35 -26.82
N LEU A 29 -5.25 -5.23 -27.75
CA LEU A 29 -4.50 -5.51 -28.97
C LEU A 29 -5.04 -4.66 -30.11
N TRP A 30 -4.17 -3.86 -30.72
CA TRP A 30 -4.54 -3.00 -31.83
C TRP A 30 -3.95 -3.50 -33.16
N PRO A 31 -4.76 -4.12 -34.05
CA PRO A 31 -4.25 -4.72 -35.28
C PRO A 31 -4.11 -3.73 -36.44
N HIS A 32 -4.57 -2.48 -36.28
CA HIS A 32 -4.73 -1.53 -37.40
C HIS A 32 -3.53 -0.58 -37.59
N GLY A 33 -2.40 -0.85 -36.94
CA GLY A 33 -1.21 0.02 -37.03
C GLY A 33 -1.27 1.25 -36.13
N LYS A 34 -0.12 1.92 -35.95
CA LYS A 34 0.07 3.00 -34.98
C LYS A 34 -0.65 4.29 -35.36
N ASP A 35 -0.68 4.64 -36.65
CA ASP A 35 -1.31 5.89 -37.09
C ASP A 35 -2.81 5.86 -36.83
N SER A 36 -3.47 4.75 -37.17
CA SER A 36 -4.89 4.54 -36.83
C SER A 36 -5.14 4.52 -35.33
N PHE A 37 -4.20 4.02 -34.52
CA PHE A 37 -4.30 4.08 -33.07
C PHE A 37 -4.22 5.52 -32.54
N ILE A 38 -3.32 6.34 -33.09
CA ILE A 38 -3.20 7.77 -32.72
C ILE A 38 -4.48 8.51 -33.09
N SER A 39 -5.03 8.29 -34.29
CA SER A 39 -6.31 8.87 -34.68
C SER A 39 -7.45 8.45 -33.76
N PHE A 40 -7.49 7.18 -33.35
CA PHE A 40 -8.44 6.69 -32.36
C PHE A 40 -8.31 7.41 -31.00
N MET A 41 -7.07 7.58 -30.50
CA MET A 41 -6.83 8.32 -29.25
C MET A 41 -7.19 9.81 -29.35
N GLN A 42 -7.05 10.42 -30.52
CA GLN A 42 -7.49 11.80 -30.76
C GLN A 42 -9.02 11.92 -30.72
N ILE A 43 -9.74 11.02 -31.39
CA ILE A 43 -11.21 10.96 -31.33
C ILE A 43 -11.65 10.81 -29.87
N LEU A 44 -11.04 9.87 -29.14
CA LEU A 44 -11.29 9.64 -27.72
C LEU A 44 -11.20 10.90 -26.86
N ASN A 45 -10.10 11.64 -27.00
CA ASN A 45 -9.87 12.87 -26.23
C ASN A 45 -10.79 14.02 -26.66
N ASN A 46 -11.32 13.98 -27.88
CA ASN A 46 -12.25 14.98 -28.40
C ASN A 46 -13.71 14.74 -28.02
N LEU A 47 -14.09 13.54 -27.54
CA LEU A 47 -15.47 13.24 -27.14
C LEU A 47 -15.91 14.05 -25.91
N TYR A 48 -14.97 14.34 -25.00
CA TYR A 48 -15.23 15.07 -23.76
C TYR A 48 -14.12 16.11 -23.50
N PRO A 49 -14.02 17.15 -24.35
CA PRO A 49 -12.95 18.14 -24.25
C PRO A 49 -13.00 18.84 -22.88
N ASN A 50 -11.86 18.92 -22.20
CA ASN A 50 -11.68 19.54 -20.88
C ASN A 50 -12.26 18.77 -19.68
N GLU A 51 -12.93 17.63 -19.88
CA GLU A 51 -13.45 16.80 -18.79
C GLU A 51 -12.61 15.54 -18.56
N LEU A 52 -12.08 14.94 -19.64
CA LEU A 52 -11.32 13.70 -19.60
C LEU A 52 -10.14 13.75 -20.56
N GLU A 53 -8.96 13.39 -20.06
CA GLU A 53 -7.75 13.20 -20.86
C GLU A 53 -7.27 11.76 -20.75
N PHE A 54 -7.30 11.03 -21.86
CA PHE A 54 -6.77 9.68 -21.97
C PHE A 54 -5.29 9.74 -22.33
N THR A 55 -4.47 9.19 -21.43
CA THR A 55 -3.06 8.89 -21.71
C THR A 55 -2.92 7.47 -22.23
N TYR A 56 -1.88 7.21 -23.02
CA TYR A 56 -1.64 5.89 -23.58
C TYR A 56 -0.15 5.54 -23.61
N VAL A 57 0.12 4.25 -23.60
CA VAL A 57 1.41 3.67 -23.95
C VAL A 57 1.16 2.70 -25.10
N PHE A 58 1.92 2.84 -26.18
CA PHE A 58 1.82 1.97 -27.34
C PHE A 58 3.19 1.36 -27.61
N ASP A 59 3.24 0.03 -27.66
CA ASP A 59 4.45 -0.72 -27.97
C ASP A 59 4.10 -1.99 -28.75
N TYR A 60 4.95 -2.34 -29.71
CA TYR A 60 4.73 -3.50 -30.59
C TYR A 60 5.18 -4.83 -29.99
N LYS A 61 6.01 -4.78 -28.95
CA LYS A 61 6.71 -5.94 -28.37
C LYS A 61 6.30 -6.20 -26.94
N THR A 62 6.16 -5.19 -26.09
CA THR A 62 5.94 -5.35 -24.66
C THR A 62 5.06 -4.24 -24.09
N ILE A 63 4.02 -4.61 -23.35
CA ILE A 63 3.19 -3.66 -22.61
C ILE A 63 2.89 -4.18 -21.21
N THR A 64 2.74 -3.27 -20.26
CA THR A 64 2.44 -3.60 -18.87
C THR A 64 1.01 -3.21 -18.55
N PHE A 65 0.25 -4.13 -17.95
CA PHE A 65 -1.09 -3.89 -17.43
C PHE A 65 -1.20 -4.46 -16.03
N LEU A 66 -1.50 -3.61 -15.05
CA LEU A 66 -1.49 -3.95 -13.63
C LEU A 66 -0.16 -4.58 -13.19
N ASP A 67 -0.18 -5.88 -12.90
CA ASP A 67 0.92 -6.72 -12.47
C ASP A 67 1.39 -7.71 -13.53
N VAL A 68 0.94 -7.52 -14.77
CA VAL A 68 1.28 -8.37 -15.91
C VAL A 68 2.09 -7.58 -16.92
N CYS A 69 3.22 -8.14 -17.31
CA CYS A 69 4.01 -7.73 -18.47
C CYS A 69 3.68 -8.67 -19.62
N ILE A 70 3.03 -8.15 -20.66
CA ILE A 70 2.61 -8.91 -21.83
C ILE A 70 3.67 -8.69 -22.92
N LYS A 71 4.27 -9.78 -23.41
CA LYS A 71 5.35 -9.78 -24.39
C LYS A 71 4.90 -10.53 -25.64
N ARG A 72 5.10 -9.93 -26.81
CA ARG A 72 4.89 -10.60 -28.09
C ARG A 72 6.13 -11.43 -28.46
N THR A 73 5.94 -12.73 -28.60
CA THR A 73 6.97 -13.66 -29.07
C THR A 73 7.26 -13.44 -30.57
N GLY A 74 8.44 -13.87 -31.02
CA GLY A 74 8.80 -13.84 -32.45
C GLY A 74 7.89 -14.68 -33.36
N GLN A 75 7.15 -15.63 -32.76
CA GLN A 75 6.19 -16.50 -33.45
C GLN A 75 4.76 -15.91 -33.48
N GLY A 76 4.53 -14.74 -32.87
CA GLY A 76 3.22 -14.07 -32.85
C GLY A 76 2.32 -14.41 -31.67
N TYR A 77 2.72 -15.31 -30.78
CA TYR A 77 2.03 -15.59 -29.52
C TYR A 77 2.34 -14.53 -28.45
N LEU A 78 1.51 -14.47 -27.41
CA LEU A 78 1.73 -13.63 -26.24
C LEU A 78 2.24 -14.48 -25.07
N ASP A 79 3.33 -14.04 -24.47
CA ASP A 79 3.81 -14.52 -23.18
C ASP A 79 3.51 -13.47 -22.11
N THR A 80 3.19 -13.93 -20.89
CA THR A 80 2.99 -13.08 -19.73
C THR A 80 4.04 -13.34 -18.67
N ASP A 81 4.45 -12.29 -17.98
CA ASP A 81 5.45 -12.26 -16.92
C ASP A 81 4.99 -11.30 -15.81
N LEU A 82 5.49 -11.47 -14.59
CA LEU A 82 5.16 -10.57 -13.49
C LEU A 82 5.75 -9.18 -13.74
N TYR A 83 4.91 -8.15 -13.68
CA TYR A 83 5.36 -6.76 -13.63
C TYR A 83 5.31 -6.22 -12.20
N VAL A 84 6.45 -5.71 -11.74
CA VAL A 84 6.56 -5.00 -10.46
C VAL A 84 6.88 -3.54 -10.75
N LYS A 85 6.02 -2.62 -10.28
CA LYS A 85 6.28 -1.18 -10.44
C LYS A 85 7.61 -0.80 -9.78
N PRO A 86 8.45 0.05 -10.39
CA PRO A 86 9.73 0.48 -9.81
C PRO A 86 9.60 1.11 -8.41
N SER A 87 8.42 1.64 -8.08
CA SER A 87 8.12 2.21 -6.76
C SER A 87 7.81 1.18 -5.67
N PHE A 88 7.68 -0.10 -6.01
CA PHE A 88 7.38 -1.15 -5.05
C PHE A 88 8.60 -1.48 -4.19
N LYS A 89 8.47 -1.32 -2.88
CA LYS A 89 9.58 -1.47 -1.92
C LYS A 89 9.70 -2.86 -1.28
N ASN A 90 9.05 -3.90 -1.84
CA ASN A 90 9.05 -5.27 -1.30
C ASN A 90 8.79 -5.34 0.23
N LEU A 91 7.87 -4.50 0.73
CA LEU A 91 7.58 -4.36 2.16
C LEU A 91 6.61 -5.44 2.65
N TYR A 92 7.05 -6.69 2.70
CA TYR A 92 6.23 -7.72 3.32
C TYR A 92 6.61 -7.94 4.79
N LEU A 93 5.68 -8.52 5.54
CA LEU A 93 5.82 -8.80 6.96
C LEU A 93 6.95 -9.83 7.20
N HIS A 94 7.74 -9.61 8.25
CA HIS A 94 8.78 -10.55 8.67
C HIS A 94 8.15 -11.84 9.22
N TYR A 95 8.75 -13.01 8.97
CA TYR A 95 8.18 -14.28 9.47
C TYR A 95 8.17 -14.36 11.01
N ASP A 96 9.18 -13.80 11.67
CA ASP A 96 9.22 -13.67 13.14
C ASP A 96 8.51 -12.42 13.67
N SER A 97 7.81 -11.68 12.81
CA SER A 97 6.89 -10.68 13.32
C SER A 97 5.77 -11.39 14.09
N TYR A 98 5.22 -10.74 15.11
CA TYR A 98 4.14 -11.28 15.96
C TYR A 98 2.78 -11.37 15.22
N HIS A 99 2.79 -11.44 13.88
CA HIS A 99 1.62 -11.67 13.06
C HIS A 99 1.21 -13.14 13.07
N ASN A 100 -0.08 -13.40 12.81
CA ASN A 100 -0.59 -14.75 12.70
C ASN A 100 0.20 -15.53 11.61
N ARG A 101 0.70 -16.73 11.97
CA ARG A 101 1.42 -17.64 11.06
C ARG A 101 0.66 -17.89 9.75
N TYR A 102 -0.65 -18.08 9.81
CA TYR A 102 -1.48 -18.23 8.61
C TYR A 102 -1.42 -17.01 7.69
N ALA A 103 -1.34 -15.78 8.20
CA ALA A 103 -1.22 -14.59 7.37
C ALA A 103 0.17 -14.52 6.71
N LEU A 104 1.21 -14.89 7.46
CA LEU A 104 2.59 -14.95 6.96
C LEU A 104 2.75 -16.03 5.87
N ASP A 105 2.19 -17.21 6.12
CA ASP A 105 2.18 -18.31 5.15
C ASP A 105 1.38 -17.93 3.90
N ASN A 106 0.23 -17.26 4.06
CA ASN A 106 -0.57 -16.78 2.94
C ASN A 106 0.10 -15.66 2.14
N ILE A 107 1.00 -14.86 2.73
CA ILE A 107 1.81 -13.91 1.96
C ILE A 107 2.72 -14.67 1.01
N ALA A 108 3.48 -15.65 1.52
CA ALA A 108 4.37 -16.44 0.67
C ALA A 108 3.57 -17.22 -0.38
N TYR A 109 2.56 -17.96 0.06
CA TYR A 109 1.71 -18.80 -0.78
C TYR A 109 0.94 -17.98 -1.82
N GLY A 110 0.28 -16.90 -1.41
CA GLY A 110 -0.51 -16.05 -2.30
C GLY A 110 0.34 -15.35 -3.36
N GLN A 111 1.55 -14.88 -3.01
CA GLN A 111 2.47 -14.33 -4.01
C GLN A 111 2.98 -15.40 -4.97
N ALA A 112 3.33 -16.59 -4.47
CA ALA A 112 3.75 -17.69 -5.34
C ALA A 112 2.64 -18.14 -6.29
N LEU A 113 1.40 -18.27 -5.80
CA LEU A 113 0.23 -18.56 -6.62
C LEU A 113 0.00 -17.50 -7.70
N ARG A 114 0.10 -16.22 -7.34
CA ARG A 114 -0.04 -15.11 -8.27
C ARG A 114 1.01 -15.17 -9.38
N ILE A 115 2.29 -15.41 -9.03
CA ILE A 115 3.37 -15.57 -10.01
C ILE A 115 3.02 -16.75 -10.94
N LYS A 116 2.59 -17.87 -10.38
CA LYS A 116 2.19 -19.06 -11.15
C LYS A 116 1.01 -18.79 -12.09
N SER A 117 0.02 -17.98 -11.68
CA SER A 117 -1.11 -17.63 -12.54
C SER A 117 -0.76 -16.64 -13.63
N ILE A 118 0.30 -15.83 -13.44
CA ILE A 118 0.70 -14.79 -14.38
C ILE A 118 1.75 -15.28 -15.37
N CYS A 119 2.73 -16.08 -14.96
CA CYS A 119 3.85 -16.44 -15.84
C CYS A 119 3.42 -17.51 -16.86
N SER A 120 3.54 -17.22 -18.16
CA SER A 120 3.31 -18.24 -19.21
C SER A 120 4.48 -19.21 -19.34
N GLN A 121 5.70 -18.73 -19.11
CA GLN A 121 6.93 -19.48 -19.35
C GLN A 121 7.55 -19.97 -18.03
N GLU A 122 7.95 -21.24 -18.01
CA GLU A 122 8.58 -21.88 -16.84
C GLU A 122 9.86 -21.15 -16.38
N LYS A 123 10.64 -20.62 -17.33
CA LYS A 123 11.85 -19.82 -17.03
C LYS A 123 11.52 -18.56 -16.22
N ASP A 124 10.42 -17.89 -16.55
CA ASP A 124 10.01 -16.64 -15.92
C ASP A 124 9.35 -16.93 -14.57
N LEU A 125 8.58 -18.02 -14.49
CA LEU A 125 8.07 -18.54 -13.21
C LEU A 125 9.21 -18.78 -12.22
N ARG A 126 10.24 -19.54 -12.61
CA ARG A 126 11.40 -19.85 -11.73
C ARG A 126 12.12 -18.59 -11.29
N ARG A 127 12.47 -17.72 -12.24
CA ARG A 127 13.14 -16.44 -11.95
C ARG A 127 12.34 -15.59 -10.96
N ASN A 128 11.03 -15.48 -11.14
CA ASN A 128 10.19 -14.68 -10.25
C ASN A 128 9.99 -15.34 -8.86
N LEU A 129 9.97 -16.68 -8.78
CA LEU A 129 9.95 -17.39 -7.51
C LEU A 129 11.27 -17.24 -6.74
N GLU A 130 12.42 -17.29 -7.41
CA GLU A 130 13.73 -17.00 -6.81
C GLU A 130 13.80 -15.56 -6.27
N ILE A 131 13.30 -14.59 -7.05
CA ILE A 131 13.18 -13.20 -6.60
C ILE A 131 12.22 -13.10 -5.41
N LEU A 132 11.10 -13.83 -5.42
CA LEU A 132 10.16 -13.84 -4.31
C LEU A 132 10.80 -14.42 -3.04
N GLU A 133 11.53 -15.52 -3.15
CA GLU A 133 12.27 -16.17 -2.07
C GLU A 133 13.33 -15.23 -1.50
N HIS A 134 14.22 -14.70 -2.34
CA HIS A 134 15.21 -13.71 -1.91
C HIS A 134 14.54 -12.52 -1.23
N ASN A 135 13.48 -11.99 -1.86
CA ASN A 135 12.71 -10.93 -1.26
C ASN A 135 12.16 -11.38 0.09
N LEU A 136 11.59 -12.60 0.27
CA LEU A 136 11.03 -13.15 1.53
C LEU A 136 12.07 -13.27 2.64
N SER A 137 13.29 -13.64 2.27
CA SER A 137 14.42 -13.80 3.18
C SER A 137 15.03 -12.46 3.63
N GLU A 138 15.01 -11.44 2.79
CA GLU A 138 15.63 -10.12 3.07
C GLU A 138 14.67 -9.08 3.72
N ARG A 139 13.47 -9.46 4.20
CA ARG A 139 12.37 -8.48 4.47
C ARG A 139 12.45 -7.69 5.77
N GLY A 140 11.99 -6.43 5.67
CA GLY A 140 10.90 -5.96 6.55
C GLY A 140 11.27 -5.15 7.80
N THR A 141 12.54 -4.79 7.99
CA THR A 141 12.87 -3.52 8.65
C THR A 141 13.32 -2.57 7.56
N THR A 142 13.19 -1.26 7.72
CA THR A 142 13.95 -0.31 6.87
C THR A 142 15.48 -0.49 7.04
N GLY A 143 15.94 -1.52 7.77
CA GLY A 143 17.25 -1.58 8.41
C GLY A 143 17.44 -0.50 9.48
N GLU A 144 16.48 0.42 9.64
CA GLU A 144 16.61 1.54 10.57
C GLU A 144 16.39 1.03 11.99
N LYS A 145 17.50 0.70 12.62
CA LYS A 145 17.58 0.58 14.06
C LYS A 145 17.53 1.99 14.62
N PHE A 146 16.42 2.35 15.25
CA PHE A 146 16.33 3.58 16.02
C PHE A 146 17.01 3.34 17.35
N ARG A 147 18.22 3.91 17.51
CA ARG A 147 18.84 3.95 18.82
C ARG A 147 18.13 4.98 19.67
N ILE A 148 17.46 4.48 20.70
CA ILE A 148 16.98 5.30 21.81
C ILE A 148 18.22 5.59 22.65
N ASN A 149 18.84 6.76 22.43
CA ASN A 149 20.05 7.17 23.16
C ASN A 149 19.72 7.82 24.52
N ASP A 150 18.44 7.88 24.88
CA ASP A 150 17.97 8.44 26.14
C ASP A 150 17.73 7.32 27.15
N ASP A 151 18.05 7.58 28.41
CA ASP A 151 17.55 6.76 29.51
C ASP A 151 16.04 6.97 29.65
N ILE A 152 15.28 5.96 29.23
CA ILE A 152 13.82 5.98 29.23
C ILE A 152 13.30 5.03 30.32
N SER A 153 12.39 5.56 31.14
CA SER A 153 11.68 4.80 32.17
C SER A 153 10.19 5.16 32.14
N CYS A 154 9.40 4.52 33.00
CA CYS A 154 7.99 4.81 33.13
C CYS A 154 7.70 6.23 33.68
N ASN A 155 8.72 6.92 34.20
CA ASN A 155 8.63 8.31 34.67
C ASN A 155 9.03 9.35 33.61
N THR A 156 9.50 8.92 32.44
CA THR A 156 9.91 9.86 31.38
C THR A 156 8.69 10.67 30.88
N ILE A 157 8.88 11.98 30.75
CA ILE A 157 7.89 12.93 30.23
C ILE A 157 8.25 13.37 28.81
N GLY A 158 7.27 13.87 28.07
CA GLY A 158 7.50 14.51 26.77
C GLY A 158 7.91 13.53 25.68
N VAL A 159 7.22 12.40 25.60
CA VAL A 159 7.56 11.30 24.68
C VAL A 159 6.51 11.10 23.60
N VAL A 160 6.96 10.61 22.45
CA VAL A 160 6.13 9.97 21.42
C VAL A 160 6.31 8.47 21.55
N TYR A 161 5.21 7.73 21.57
CA TYR A 161 5.19 6.29 21.78
C TYR A 161 4.32 5.58 20.75
N LEU A 162 4.57 4.29 20.61
CA LEU A 162 3.83 3.33 19.82
C LEU A 162 3.07 2.40 20.76
N ILE A 163 1.79 2.18 20.49
CA ILE A 163 1.02 1.07 21.03
C ILE A 163 0.82 0.06 19.89
N ASN A 164 1.26 -1.17 20.11
CA ASN A 164 1.02 -2.28 19.21
C ASN A 164 -0.05 -3.18 19.82
N CYS A 165 -1.21 -3.31 19.17
CA CYS A 165 -2.22 -4.29 19.60
C CYS A 165 -1.72 -5.70 19.29
N ILE A 166 -1.63 -6.56 20.29
CA ILE A 166 -1.13 -7.94 20.11
C ILE A 166 -2.17 -8.80 19.38
N ASP A 167 -3.47 -8.57 19.63
CA ASP A 167 -4.52 -9.42 19.09
C ASP A 167 -4.72 -9.27 17.57
N CYS A 168 -4.54 -8.06 17.03
CA CYS A 168 -4.80 -7.79 15.62
C CYS A 168 -3.63 -7.11 14.89
N ASN A 169 -2.51 -6.86 15.58
CA ASN A 169 -1.30 -6.22 15.05
C ASN A 169 -1.48 -4.81 14.49
N LYS A 170 -2.57 -4.11 14.84
CA LYS A 170 -2.75 -2.71 14.45
C LYS A 170 -2.00 -1.80 15.40
N GLN A 171 -1.35 -0.81 14.81
CA GLN A 171 -0.51 0.15 15.53
C GLN A 171 -1.22 1.49 15.75
N TYR A 172 -0.87 2.11 16.87
CA TYR A 172 -1.28 3.46 17.26
C TYR A 172 -0.06 4.26 17.70
N VAL A 173 0.15 5.45 17.13
CA VAL A 173 1.15 6.39 17.62
C VAL A 173 0.45 7.47 18.44
N GLY A 174 1.02 7.79 19.60
CA GLY A 174 0.53 8.84 20.48
C GLY A 174 1.66 9.66 21.07
N GLU A 175 1.34 10.86 21.54
CA GLU A 175 2.24 11.69 22.37
C GLU A 175 1.74 11.86 23.80
N THR A 176 2.65 12.15 24.72
CA THR A 176 2.29 12.63 26.05
C THR A 176 3.26 13.67 26.57
N GLY A 177 2.71 14.71 27.20
CA GLY A 177 3.47 15.65 28.02
C GLY A 177 3.57 15.26 29.49
N LEU A 178 2.84 14.24 29.92
CA LEU A 178 2.86 13.69 31.28
C LEU A 178 3.89 12.55 31.36
N GLU A 179 4.07 11.99 32.56
CA GLU A 179 4.83 10.74 32.71
C GLU A 179 4.19 9.62 31.88
N LEU A 180 5.03 8.81 31.25
CA LEU A 180 4.58 7.67 30.46
C LEU A 180 3.65 6.73 31.23
N ARG A 181 3.94 6.46 32.50
CA ARG A 181 3.08 5.65 33.39
C ARG A 181 1.67 6.23 33.55
N SER A 182 1.58 7.56 33.63
CA SER A 182 0.32 8.27 33.80
C SER A 182 -0.50 8.21 32.51
N ARG A 183 0.16 8.33 31.35
CA ARG A 183 -0.51 8.13 30.06
C ARG A 183 -1.01 6.70 29.87
N HIS A 184 -0.19 5.70 30.20
CA HIS A 184 -0.57 4.30 30.13
C HIS A 184 -1.78 3.97 31.03
N ARG A 185 -1.85 4.53 32.25
CA ARG A 185 -3.05 4.44 33.11
C ARG A 185 -4.27 5.10 32.46
N GLY A 186 -4.09 6.28 31.86
CA GLY A 186 -5.15 6.98 31.13
C GLY A 186 -5.74 6.14 29.99
N HIS A 187 -4.89 5.46 29.21
CA HIS A 187 -5.34 4.53 28.18
C HIS A 187 -6.21 3.40 28.73
N ARG A 188 -5.84 2.77 29.85
CA ARG A 188 -6.68 1.73 30.48
C ARG A 188 -8.08 2.24 30.83
N GLN A 189 -8.20 3.52 31.21
CA GLN A 189 -9.52 4.14 31.43
C GLN A 189 -10.28 4.39 30.12
N GLU A 190 -9.59 4.88 29.08
CA GLU A 190 -10.17 5.06 27.74
C GLU A 190 -10.65 3.75 27.13
N PHE A 191 -9.97 2.63 27.38
CA PHE A 191 -10.34 1.31 26.86
C PHE A 191 -11.65 0.82 27.49
N ARG A 192 -11.80 1.02 28.81
CA ARG A 192 -13.05 0.74 29.52
C ARG A 192 -14.21 1.61 29.03
N LYS A 193 -13.95 2.90 28.78
CA LYS A 193 -14.99 3.87 28.37
C LYS A 193 -15.26 3.91 26.87
N ARG A 194 -14.35 3.39 26.04
CA ARG A 194 -14.42 3.36 24.56
C ARG A 194 -14.61 4.74 23.91
N THR A 195 -14.05 5.78 24.54
CA THR A 195 -14.24 7.18 24.13
C THR A 195 -13.31 7.63 23.01
N THR A 196 -12.16 6.97 22.85
CA THR A 196 -11.15 7.33 21.84
C THR A 196 -11.08 6.28 20.74
N PRO A 197 -10.50 6.57 19.55
CA PRO A 197 -10.28 5.56 18.51
C PRO A 197 -9.54 4.32 19.01
N LEU A 198 -8.54 4.56 19.86
CA LEU A 198 -7.81 3.51 20.56
C LEU A 198 -8.69 2.77 21.57
N GLY A 199 -9.50 3.48 22.36
CA GLY A 199 -10.44 2.85 23.29
C GLY A 199 -11.48 1.96 22.60
N LYS A 200 -12.04 2.41 21.47
CA LYS A 200 -12.97 1.61 20.64
C LYS A 200 -12.29 0.38 20.04
N HIS A 201 -10.98 0.47 19.76
CA HIS A 201 -10.23 -0.67 19.23
C HIS A 201 -10.15 -1.83 20.24
N PHE A 202 -9.87 -1.52 21.51
CA PHE A 202 -9.79 -2.49 22.62
C PHE A 202 -11.17 -2.91 23.18
N GLU A 203 -12.24 -2.75 22.40
CA GLU A 203 -13.49 -3.46 22.65
C GLU A 203 -13.40 -4.92 22.22
N ASN A 204 -12.73 -5.18 21.10
CA ASN A 204 -12.56 -6.51 20.51
C ASN A 204 -11.13 -7.06 20.70
N CYS A 205 -10.24 -6.26 21.29
CA CYS A 205 -8.86 -6.62 21.59
C CYS A 205 -8.56 -6.36 23.07
N ARG A 206 -7.58 -7.05 23.64
CA ARG A 206 -7.26 -7.12 25.07
C ARG A 206 -5.81 -6.76 25.36
N ASP A 207 -4.88 -7.27 24.56
CA ASP A 207 -3.44 -7.18 24.86
C ASP A 207 -2.70 -6.20 23.93
N PHE A 208 -1.70 -5.51 24.48
CA PHE A 208 -0.89 -4.56 23.74
C PHE A 208 0.51 -4.38 24.32
N GLU A 209 1.44 -3.99 23.47
CA GLU A 209 2.78 -3.54 23.84
C GLU A 209 2.89 -2.02 23.71
N LEU A 210 3.71 -1.40 24.55
CA LEU A 210 4.03 0.02 24.47
C LEU A 210 5.53 0.20 24.30
N ILE A 211 5.92 0.95 23.28
CA ILE A 211 7.32 1.24 22.93
C ILE A 211 7.49 2.75 22.81
N VAL A 212 8.53 3.33 23.40
CA VAL A 212 8.85 4.76 23.19
C VAL A 212 9.63 4.91 21.90
N LEU A 213 9.17 5.80 21.02
CA LEU A 213 9.80 6.09 19.72
C LEU A 213 10.78 7.27 19.82
N GLU A 214 10.40 8.29 20.58
CA GLU A 214 11.17 9.54 20.66
C GLU A 214 10.92 10.24 22.00
N LYS A 215 11.98 10.77 22.62
CA LYS A 215 11.91 11.70 23.74
C LYS A 215 12.18 13.11 23.21
N VAL A 216 11.20 13.99 23.33
CA VAL A 216 11.29 15.35 22.80
C VAL A 216 12.00 16.24 23.80
N LYS A 217 13.11 16.87 23.39
CA LYS A 217 13.96 17.71 24.26
C LYS A 217 13.21 18.82 24.99
N ASN A 218 12.27 19.47 24.29
CA ASN A 218 11.39 20.48 24.86
C ASN A 218 9.97 19.93 24.88
N ASN A 219 9.41 19.73 26.07
CA ASN A 219 8.07 19.20 26.32
C ASN A 219 6.94 20.18 25.90
N CYS A 220 7.12 20.87 24.78
CA CYS A 220 6.16 21.75 24.14
C CYS A 220 5.15 20.92 23.34
N LYS A 221 3.85 21.15 23.58
CA LYS A 221 2.75 20.44 22.90
C LYS A 221 2.87 20.51 21.37
N ARG A 222 3.25 21.68 20.81
CA ARG A 222 3.41 21.87 19.36
C ARG A 222 4.46 20.92 18.79
N ILE A 223 5.62 20.83 19.43
CA ILE A 223 6.75 19.99 18.97
C ILE A 223 6.38 18.52 19.08
N ARG A 224 5.78 18.09 20.20
CA ARG A 224 5.34 16.70 20.36
C ARG A 224 4.30 16.28 19.33
N LYS A 225 3.35 17.17 18.99
CA LYS A 225 2.36 16.92 17.93
C LYS A 225 2.99 16.82 16.54
N GLU A 226 4.01 17.62 16.26
CA GLU A 226 4.75 17.53 15.00
C GLU A 226 5.55 16.22 14.91
N ALA A 227 6.19 15.80 15.99
CA ALA A 227 6.89 14.51 16.08
C ALA A 227 5.91 13.31 15.96
N GLU A 228 4.79 13.34 16.70
CA GLU A 228 3.71 12.35 16.59
C GLU A 228 3.24 12.20 15.14
N PHE A 229 2.99 13.31 14.44
CA PHE A 229 2.55 13.30 13.05
C PHE A 229 3.58 12.67 12.11
N LYS A 230 4.87 13.00 12.28
CA LYS A 230 5.96 12.38 11.50
C LYS A 230 5.99 10.87 11.69
N TRP A 231 5.85 10.39 12.92
CA TRP A 231 5.81 8.96 13.24
C TRP A 231 4.57 8.26 12.71
N ILE A 232 3.38 8.88 12.81
CA ILE A 232 2.14 8.34 12.23
C ILE A 232 2.30 8.09 10.72
N TYR A 233 2.84 9.08 9.99
CA TYR A 233 3.07 8.95 8.55
C TYR A 233 4.14 7.92 8.23
N ARG A 234 5.25 7.92 8.97
CA ARG A 234 6.37 7.01 8.76
C ARG A 234 5.98 5.55 8.97
N LEU A 235 5.15 5.28 9.98
CA LEU A 235 4.69 3.94 10.36
C LEU A 235 3.34 3.57 9.76
N ASN A 236 2.72 4.46 8.97
CA ASN A 236 1.42 4.28 8.33
C ASN A 236 0.30 3.83 9.30
N THR A 237 0.20 4.46 10.48
CA THR A 237 -0.74 4.01 11.52
C THR A 237 -2.16 4.57 11.38
N PHE A 238 -2.51 5.15 10.23
CA PHE A 238 -3.88 5.60 9.96
C PHE A 238 -4.82 4.43 9.63
N LYS A 239 -6.09 4.53 9.99
CA LYS A 239 -7.13 3.62 9.49
C LYS A 239 -7.17 3.63 7.94
N PRO A 240 -7.35 2.47 7.28
CA PRO A 240 -7.71 1.16 7.85
C PRO A 240 -6.53 0.33 8.40
N GLU A 241 -5.29 0.66 8.02
CA GLU A 241 -4.07 -0.11 8.32
C GLU A 241 -3.66 -0.04 9.80
N GLY A 242 -3.87 1.11 10.44
CA GLY A 242 -3.64 1.31 11.87
C GLY A 242 -4.86 1.83 12.62
N ILE A 243 -4.63 2.42 13.80
CA ILE A 243 -5.67 2.84 14.73
C ILE A 243 -5.89 4.37 14.71
N ASN A 244 -4.87 5.16 14.35
CA ASN A 244 -4.98 6.61 14.26
C ASN A 244 -6.04 7.01 13.22
N ILE A 245 -6.75 8.11 13.46
CA ILE A 245 -7.74 8.66 12.53
C ILE A 245 -7.18 9.93 11.93
N LYS A 246 -7.38 10.15 10.63
CA LYS A 246 -7.15 11.46 10.01
C LYS A 246 -8.22 12.41 10.52
N GLU A 247 -7.84 13.39 11.34
CA GLU A 247 -8.73 14.51 11.62
C GLU A 247 -8.99 15.23 10.30
N VAL A 248 -10.17 15.01 9.72
CA VAL A 248 -10.70 15.88 8.68
C VAL A 248 -11.07 17.17 9.40
N LYS A 249 -10.15 18.13 9.43
CA LYS A 249 -10.54 19.50 9.75
C LYS A 249 -11.38 19.98 8.57
N LEU A 250 -12.69 19.85 8.69
CA LEU A 250 -13.62 20.69 7.95
C LEU A 250 -13.24 22.12 8.33
N LYS A 251 -12.49 22.78 7.44
CA LYS A 251 -12.40 24.23 7.47
C LYS A 251 -13.80 24.72 7.09
N VAL A 252 -14.56 25.10 8.11
CA VAL A 252 -15.65 26.07 7.96
C VAL A 252 -15.01 27.44 7.86
#